data_AF-A0A2T5GGC5-F1
#
_entry.id   AF-A0A2T5GGC5-F1
#
_cell.length_a   1.000
_cell.length_b   1.000
_cell.length_c   1.000
_cell.angle_alpha   90.00
_cell.angle_beta   90.00
_cell.angle_gamma   90.00
#
_symmetry.space_group_name_H-M   'P 1'
#
loop_
_entity.id
_entity.type
_entity.pdbx_description
1 polymer ?
#
loop_
_entity_poly.entity_id
_entity_poly.type
_entity_poly.pdbx_seq_one_letter_code
_entity_poly.pdbx_strand_id
1 'polypeptide(L)'
;MRIFFCFLLGLVAVFFAFVGGTMPLMLPSQAAIDRAYYQKFKAAAAYIEKNGKLPATELGGWRNTGDAGLLILSSPQIPDDCDPSFKKAPADRLILSFWRGEWTECYAYPSGRTTLPMSVQAYLLSGVGMNVVIYWLLAAGAAWGAIRLRPRRGALVLSPADGS
;
A
#
# COMPACT_ATOMS: atom_id res chain seq x y z
N MET A 1 38.57 8.61 0.50
CA MET A 1 37.23 8.85 -0.08
C MET A 1 36.56 7.58 -0.64
N ARG A 2 37.20 6.80 -1.53
CA ARG A 2 36.58 5.60 -2.16
C ARG A 2 36.01 4.56 -1.18
N ILE A 3 36.69 4.31 -0.06
CA ILE A 3 36.23 3.37 0.98
C ILE A 3 34.95 3.88 1.67
N PHE A 4 34.85 5.19 1.95
CA PHE A 4 33.64 5.80 2.52
C PHE A 4 32.45 5.69 1.57
N PHE A 5 32.64 5.96 0.27
CA PHE A 5 31.58 5.78 -0.72
C PHE A 5 31.16 4.32 -0.89
N CYS A 6 32.11 3.38 -0.85
CA CYS A 6 31.80 1.95 -0.87
C CYS A 6 30.96 1.53 0.36
N PHE A 7 31.29 2.04 1.55
CA PHE A 7 30.54 1.75 2.77
C PHE A 7 29.13 2.34 2.73
N LEU A 8 29.01 3.60 2.30
CA LEU A 8 27.71 4.27 2.16
C LEU A 8 26.79 3.53 1.18
N LEU A 9 27.30 3.15 0.01
CA LEU A 9 26.52 2.38 -0.97
C LEU A 9 26.14 1.00 -0.45
N GLY A 10 27.02 0.36 0.34
CA GLY A 10 26.71 -0.89 1.03
C GLY A 10 25.54 -0.74 2.01
N LEU A 11 25.55 0.31 2.84
CA LEU A 11 24.45 0.60 3.76
C LEU A 11 23.14 0.89 3.03
N VAL A 12 23.20 1.67 1.95
CA VAL A 12 22.03 1.97 1.10
C VAL A 12 21.47 0.68 0.49
N ALA A 13 22.32 -0.21 -0.01
CA ALA A 13 21.89 -1.50 -0.56
C ALA A 13 21.19 -2.38 0.48
N VAL A 14 21.75 -2.47 1.69
CA VAL A 14 21.16 -3.23 2.80
C VAL A 14 19.81 -2.64 3.20
N PHE A 15 19.71 -1.32 3.32
CA PHE A 15 18.46 -0.64 3.67
C PHE A 15 17.35 -0.94 2.65
N PHE A 16 17.61 -0.75 1.36
CA PHE A 16 16.59 -0.99 0.33
C PHE A 16 16.22 -2.47 0.20
N ALA A 17 17.17 -3.40 0.35
CA ALA A 17 16.87 -4.83 0.37
C ALA A 17 16.02 -5.21 1.60
N PHE A 18 16.28 -4.61 2.76
CA PHE A 18 15.49 -4.83 3.96
C PHE A 18 14.06 -4.32 3.81
N VAL A 19 13.87 -3.09 3.30
CA VAL A 19 12.53 -2.53 3.05
C VAL A 19 11.79 -3.36 2.01
N GLY A 20 12.42 -3.67 0.87
CA GLY A 20 11.83 -4.49 -0.19
C GLY A 20 11.48 -5.92 0.25
N GLY A 21 12.24 -6.50 1.19
CA GLY A 21 11.99 -7.84 1.73
C GLY A 21 10.91 -7.88 2.82
N THR A 22 10.79 -6.82 3.63
CA THR A 22 9.83 -6.78 4.74
C THR A 22 8.45 -6.29 4.33
N MET A 23 8.34 -5.44 3.29
CA MET A 23 7.08 -4.88 2.83
C MET A 23 6.03 -5.95 2.46
N PRO A 24 6.34 -7.02 1.70
CA PRO A 24 5.37 -8.07 1.37
C PRO A 24 4.85 -8.84 2.60
N LEU A 25 5.66 -8.95 3.67
CA LEU A 25 5.31 -9.68 4.88
C LEU A 25 4.22 -8.98 5.70
N MET A 26 4.08 -7.66 5.55
CA MET A 26 3.06 -6.88 6.25
C MET A 26 1.72 -6.81 5.50
N LEU A 27 1.69 -7.17 4.22
CA LEU A 27 0.47 -7.10 3.40
C LEU A 27 -0.69 -8.00 3.88
N PRO A 28 -0.45 -9.25 4.36
CA PRO A 28 -1.54 -10.09 4.83
C PRO A 28 -2.30 -9.49 6.03
N SER A 29 -1.59 -8.85 6.96
CA SER A 29 -2.22 -8.22 8.13
C SER A 29 -3.02 -6.97 7.73
N GLN A 30 -2.49 -6.17 6.80
CA GLN A 30 -3.22 -5.03 6.24
C GLN A 30 -4.49 -5.46 5.50
N ALA A 31 -4.40 -6.50 4.66
CA ALA A 31 -5.56 -7.06 3.98
C ALA A 31 -6.61 -7.62 4.96
N ALA A 32 -6.19 -8.16 6.11
CA ALA A 32 -7.13 -8.61 7.14
C ALA A 32 -7.88 -7.44 7.80
N ILE A 33 -7.19 -6.34 8.08
CA ILE A 33 -7.79 -5.10 8.60
C ILE A 33 -8.80 -4.53 7.60
N ASP A 34 -8.44 -4.50 6.32
CA ASP A 34 -9.32 -3.97 5.27
C ASP A 34 -10.57 -4.83 5.05
N ARG A 35 -10.45 -6.16 5.20
CA ARG A 35 -11.64 -7.03 5.24
C ARG A 35 -12.54 -6.68 6.42
N ALA A 36 -11.99 -6.33 7.58
CA ALA A 36 -12.81 -5.91 8.71
C ALA A 36 -13.53 -4.58 8.43
N TYR A 37 -12.87 -3.62 7.79
CA TYR A 37 -13.53 -2.38 7.33
C TYR A 37 -14.63 -2.65 6.29
N TYR A 38 -14.38 -3.56 5.36
CA TYR A 38 -15.37 -3.98 4.39
C TYR A 38 -16.62 -4.59 5.05
N GLN A 39 -16.46 -5.39 6.10
CA GLN A 39 -17.61 -5.89 6.87
C GLN A 39 -18.40 -4.77 7.56
N LYS A 40 -17.70 -3.73 8.06
CA LYS A 40 -18.38 -2.54 8.62
C LYS A 40 -19.19 -1.79 7.57
N PHE A 41 -18.67 -1.64 6.35
CA PHE A 41 -19.44 -1.08 5.23
C PHE A 41 -20.67 -1.92 4.90
N LYS A 42 -20.53 -3.24 4.80
CA LYS A 42 -21.68 -4.14 4.56
C LYS A 42 -22.74 -4.02 5.64
N ALA A 43 -22.34 -3.99 6.91
CA ALA A 43 -23.26 -3.82 8.03
C ALA A 43 -23.98 -2.46 7.99
N ALA A 44 -23.26 -1.38 7.66
CA ALA A 44 -23.85 -0.05 7.49
C ALA A 44 -24.84 -0.01 6.32
N ALA A 45 -24.51 -0.60 5.18
CA ALA A 45 -25.39 -0.67 4.02
C ALA A 45 -26.68 -1.44 4.34
N ALA A 46 -26.57 -2.60 4.99
CA ALA A 46 -27.72 -3.40 5.43
C ALA A 46 -28.59 -2.65 6.45
N TYR A 47 -27.96 -1.89 7.35
CA TYR A 47 -28.69 -1.03 8.30
C TYR A 47 -29.47 0.08 7.57
N ILE A 48 -28.85 0.75 6.60
CA ILE A 48 -29.51 1.81 5.81
C ILE A 48 -30.71 1.26 5.04
N GLU A 49 -30.53 0.10 4.39
CA GLU A 49 -31.59 -0.57 3.63
C GLU A 49 -32.75 -0.97 4.55
N LYS A 50 -32.47 -1.61 5.68
CA LYS A 50 -33.49 -2.08 6.63
C LYS A 50 -34.30 -0.94 7.26
N ASN A 51 -33.64 0.20 7.54
CA ASN A 51 -34.28 1.30 8.24
C ASN A 51 -34.82 2.40 7.31
N GLY A 52 -34.78 2.19 5.99
CA GLY A 52 -35.27 3.16 5.00
C GLY A 52 -34.54 4.50 5.03
N LYS A 53 -33.34 4.57 5.63
CA LYS A 53 -32.52 5.79 5.75
C LYS A 53 -31.66 6.02 4.51
N LEU A 54 -32.20 5.72 3.34
CA LEU A 54 -31.56 6.06 2.07
C LEU A 54 -31.47 7.59 2.03
N PRO A 55 -30.27 8.18 1.88
CA PRO A 55 -30.16 9.63 1.87
C PRO A 55 -30.97 10.17 0.70
N ALA A 56 -32.04 10.90 1.03
CA ALA A 56 -32.82 11.65 0.08
C ALA A 56 -31.95 12.81 -0.40
N THR A 57 -31.14 12.57 -1.43
CA THR A 57 -30.46 13.59 -2.24
C THR A 57 -29.49 14.57 -1.56
N GLU A 58 -29.37 14.59 -0.22
CA GLU A 58 -28.45 15.48 0.48
C GLU A 58 -27.03 14.90 0.57
N LEU A 59 -26.07 15.70 0.10
CA LEU A 59 -24.64 15.52 0.33
C LEU A 59 -24.39 15.57 1.85
N GLY A 60 -24.14 14.41 2.45
CA GLY A 60 -23.98 14.27 3.91
C GLY A 60 -24.83 13.17 4.55
N GLY A 61 -25.51 12.36 3.73
CA GLY A 61 -26.35 11.23 4.11
C GLY A 61 -25.84 10.35 5.26
N TRP A 62 -26.78 9.63 5.89
CA TRP A 62 -26.64 8.79 7.10
C TRP A 62 -25.23 8.69 7.69
N ARG A 63 -25.08 9.27 8.88
CA ARG A 63 -23.83 9.28 9.65
C ARG A 63 -23.99 8.33 10.83
N ASN A 64 -23.06 7.39 11.02
CA ASN A 64 -23.03 6.61 12.25
C ASN A 64 -22.53 7.50 13.40
N THR A 65 -23.43 7.97 14.27
CA THR A 65 -23.11 8.86 15.41
C THR A 65 -22.94 8.11 16.74
N GLY A 66 -22.96 6.77 16.73
CA GLY A 66 -23.23 5.98 17.94
C GLY A 66 -22.04 5.29 18.62
N ASP A 67 -20.91 5.09 17.97
CA ASP A 67 -19.77 4.36 18.56
C ASP A 67 -18.47 5.11 18.25
N ALA A 68 -17.43 4.90 19.05
CA ALA A 68 -16.04 5.32 18.79
C ALA A 68 -15.42 4.62 17.56
N GLY A 69 -16.21 4.42 16.50
CA GLY A 69 -15.89 3.73 15.26
C GLY A 69 -15.74 4.68 14.08
N LEU A 70 -15.54 4.12 12.88
CA LEU A 70 -15.33 4.91 11.67
C LEU A 70 -16.57 5.71 11.32
N LEU A 71 -16.34 6.97 11.00
CA LEU A 71 -17.36 7.87 10.50
C LEU A 71 -17.70 7.49 9.06
N ILE A 72 -18.71 6.65 8.88
CA ILE A 72 -19.22 6.28 7.57
C ILE A 72 -20.28 7.31 7.15
N LEU A 73 -20.07 7.90 5.97
CA LEU A 73 -20.98 8.79 5.28
C LEU A 73 -21.65 8.03 4.15
N SER A 74 -22.87 8.44 3.76
CA SER A 74 -23.55 7.88 2.60
C SER A 74 -23.92 8.96 1.58
N SER A 75 -23.79 8.64 0.30
CA SER A 75 -24.11 9.56 -0.80
C SER A 75 -24.70 8.78 -1.98
N PRO A 76 -25.68 9.34 -2.72
CA PRO A 76 -26.14 8.75 -3.98
C PRO A 76 -25.13 8.90 -5.12
N GLN A 77 -24.21 9.86 -5.03
CA GLN A 77 -23.18 10.19 -6.02
C GLN A 77 -21.80 9.76 -5.51
N ILE A 78 -20.82 9.62 -6.42
CA ILE A 78 -19.43 9.34 -6.02
C ILE A 78 -18.89 10.59 -5.32
N PRO A 79 -18.49 10.53 -4.05
CA PRO A 79 -17.81 11.63 -3.38
C PRO A 79 -16.53 12.05 -4.12
N ASP A 80 -16.23 13.35 -4.17
CA ASP A 80 -15.06 13.90 -4.87
C ASP A 80 -13.72 13.43 -4.27
N ASP A 81 -13.73 13.02 -3.01
CA ASP A 81 -12.60 12.52 -2.24
C ASP A 81 -12.37 11.00 -2.40
N CYS A 82 -13.26 10.29 -3.11
CA CYS A 82 -13.00 8.89 -3.48
C CYS A 82 -11.85 8.77 -4.47
N ASP A 83 -11.18 7.63 -4.46
CA ASP A 83 -10.21 7.27 -5.49
C ASP A 83 -10.84 7.45 -6.90
N PRO A 84 -10.23 8.22 -7.82
CA PRO A 84 -10.76 8.48 -9.17
C PRO A 84 -10.99 7.21 -10.00
N SER A 85 -10.32 6.11 -9.67
CA SER A 85 -10.50 4.81 -10.32
C SER A 85 -11.79 4.09 -9.88
N PHE A 86 -12.44 4.55 -8.80
CA PHE A 86 -13.67 3.97 -8.29
C PHE A 86 -14.84 4.19 -9.24
N LYS A 87 -15.56 3.10 -9.57
CA LYS A 87 -16.69 3.13 -10.49
C LYS A 87 -17.94 2.53 -9.87
N LYS A 88 -18.96 3.36 -9.74
CA LYS A 88 -20.32 2.96 -9.40
C LYS A 88 -20.92 2.07 -10.51
N ALA A 89 -21.60 0.98 -10.15
CA ALA A 89 -22.38 0.18 -11.08
C ALA A 89 -23.76 0.83 -11.32
N PRO A 90 -24.42 0.59 -12.47
CA PRO A 90 -25.75 1.14 -12.75
C PRO A 90 -26.83 0.74 -11.73
N ALA A 91 -26.70 -0.45 -11.12
CA ALA A 91 -27.61 -0.95 -10.10
C ALA A 91 -27.35 -0.35 -8.70
N ASP A 92 -26.25 0.38 -8.51
CA ASP A 92 -25.90 0.90 -7.21
C ASP A 92 -26.77 2.09 -6.83
N ARG A 93 -27.33 2.03 -5.63
CA ARG A 93 -28.25 3.03 -5.10
C ARG A 93 -27.51 4.10 -4.31
N LEU A 94 -26.49 3.68 -3.57
CA LEU A 94 -25.71 4.55 -2.70
C LEU A 94 -24.24 4.12 -2.67
N ILE A 95 -23.40 5.06 -2.25
CA ILE A 95 -21.99 4.89 -1.95
C ILE A 95 -21.80 5.25 -0.49
N LEU A 96 -21.12 4.35 0.23
CA LEU A 96 -20.63 4.59 1.57
C LEU A 96 -19.17 5.00 1.48
N SER A 97 -18.79 5.98 2.29
CA SER A 97 -17.41 6.44 2.36
C SER A 97 -16.94 6.64 3.79
N PHE A 98 -15.66 6.46 4.07
CA PHE A 98 -15.04 6.89 5.32
C PHE A 98 -13.62 7.42 5.07
N TRP A 99 -13.21 8.38 5.91
CA TRP A 99 -11.89 8.99 5.84
C TRP A 99 -10.82 8.11 6.51
N ARG A 100 -9.74 7.78 5.80
CA ARG A 100 -8.60 6.97 6.27
C ARG A 100 -7.32 7.79 6.32
N GLY A 101 -7.36 8.93 7.00
CA GLY A 101 -6.20 9.78 7.25
C GLY A 101 -5.81 10.66 6.06
N GLU A 102 -5.42 10.06 4.94
CA GLU A 102 -4.96 10.79 3.74
C GLU A 102 -5.88 10.61 2.52
N TRP A 103 -6.72 9.57 2.51
CA TRP A 103 -7.66 9.30 1.43
C TRP A 103 -9.00 8.78 1.98
N THR A 104 -10.02 8.80 1.13
CA THR A 104 -11.34 8.26 1.45
C THR A 104 -11.54 6.90 0.82
N GLU A 105 -11.94 5.94 1.65
CA GLU A 105 -12.32 4.60 1.20
C GLU A 105 -13.80 4.59 0.83
N CYS A 106 -14.13 3.98 -0.29
CA CYS A 106 -15.48 4.00 -0.85
C CYS A 106 -16.02 2.59 -1.10
N TYR A 107 -17.32 2.43 -0.93
CA TYR A 107 -18.06 1.18 -1.08
C TYR A 107 -19.40 1.44 -1.76
N ALA A 108 -19.68 0.79 -2.88
CA ALA A 108 -20.96 0.93 -3.58
C ALA A 108 -21.90 -0.23 -3.25
N TYR A 109 -23.17 0.11 -3.03
CA TYR A 109 -24.23 -0.84 -2.71
C TYR A 109 -25.32 -0.84 -3.79
N PRO A 110 -25.80 -2.02 -4.27
CA PRO A 110 -25.54 -3.37 -3.76
C PRO A 110 -24.38 -4.12 -4.42
N SER A 111 -23.70 -3.55 -5.43
CA SER A 111 -22.66 -4.27 -6.19
C SER A 111 -21.48 -4.74 -5.33
N GLY A 112 -21.26 -4.11 -4.18
CA GLY A 112 -20.17 -4.44 -3.27
C GLY A 112 -18.80 -4.01 -3.76
N ARG A 113 -18.74 -3.17 -4.80
CA ARG A 113 -17.49 -2.58 -5.30
C ARG A 113 -16.89 -1.69 -4.24
N THR A 114 -15.57 -1.75 -4.06
CA THR A 114 -14.87 -0.96 -3.05
C THR A 114 -13.46 -0.61 -3.49
N THR A 115 -12.92 0.47 -2.92
CA THR A 115 -11.50 0.83 -3.02
C THR A 115 -10.60 0.01 -2.09
N LEU A 116 -11.17 -0.67 -1.09
CA LEU A 116 -10.40 -1.45 -0.11
C LEU A 116 -9.72 -2.68 -0.74
N PRO A 117 -8.38 -2.80 -0.67
CA PRO A 117 -7.65 -3.97 -1.14
C PRO A 117 -7.82 -5.16 -0.19
N MET A 118 -8.83 -6.00 -0.45
CA MET A 118 -9.18 -7.16 0.38
C MET A 118 -8.21 -8.35 0.26
N SER A 119 -7.15 -8.26 -0.53
CA SER A 119 -6.18 -9.34 -0.72
C SER A 119 -4.77 -8.80 -0.94
N VAL A 120 -3.76 -9.64 -0.62
CA VAL A 120 -2.35 -9.33 -0.88
C VAL A 120 -2.11 -9.08 -2.36
N GLN A 121 -2.79 -9.83 -3.24
CA GLN A 121 -2.70 -9.63 -4.68
C GLN A 121 -3.22 -8.26 -5.10
N ALA A 122 -4.34 -7.78 -4.51
CA ALA A 122 -4.86 -6.45 -4.78
C ALA A 122 -3.85 -5.36 -4.38
N TYR A 123 -3.19 -5.51 -3.23
CA TYR A 123 -2.10 -4.62 -2.81
C TYR A 123 -0.92 -4.62 -3.79
N LEU A 124 -0.49 -5.80 -4.24
CA LEU A 124 0.62 -5.90 -5.20
C LEU A 124 0.28 -5.23 -6.53
N LEU A 125 -0.96 -5.36 -7.00
CA LEU A 125 -1.45 -4.75 -8.24
C LEU A 125 -1.76 -3.24 -8.09
N SER A 126 -2.02 -2.73 -6.88
CA SER A 126 -2.32 -1.31 -6.64
C SER A 126 -1.07 -0.41 -6.60
N GLY A 127 0.11 -0.95 -6.88
CA GLY A 127 1.38 -0.21 -6.96
C GLY A 127 2.42 -0.64 -5.93
N VAL A 128 2.04 -1.35 -4.87
CA VAL A 128 3.00 -1.88 -3.89
C VAL A 128 3.99 -2.85 -4.54
N GLY A 129 3.53 -3.68 -5.49
CA GLY A 129 4.40 -4.60 -6.21
C GLY A 129 5.47 -3.88 -7.00
N MET A 130 5.11 -2.76 -7.66
CA MET A 130 6.08 -1.93 -8.39
C MET A 130 7.11 -1.31 -7.45
N ASN A 131 6.68 -0.81 -6.28
CA ASN A 131 7.58 -0.26 -5.27
C ASN A 131 8.58 -1.30 -4.76
N VAL A 132 8.14 -2.54 -4.55
CA VAL A 132 9.03 -3.65 -4.16
C VAL A 132 10.11 -3.88 -5.23
N VAL A 133 9.72 -3.91 -6.52
CA VAL A 133 10.68 -4.07 -7.63
C VAL A 133 11.67 -2.91 -7.67
N ILE A 134 11.21 -1.66 -7.52
CA ILE A 134 12.06 -0.48 -7.49
C ILE A 134 13.07 -0.56 -6.34
N TYR A 135 12.65 -0.96 -5.14
CA TYR A 135 13.57 -1.12 -4.01
C TYR A 135 14.64 -2.17 -4.28
N TRP A 136 14.30 -3.30 -4.90
CA TRP A 136 15.27 -4.31 -5.29
C TRP A 136 16.24 -3.82 -6.39
N LEU A 137 15.75 -3.03 -7.35
CA LEU A 137 16.60 -2.41 -8.37
C LEU A 137 17.59 -1.40 -7.76
N LEU A 138 17.13 -0.57 -6.83
CA LEU A 138 17.99 0.37 -6.09
C LEU A 138 19.03 -0.37 -5.25
N ALA A 139 18.63 -1.46 -4.57
CA ALA A 139 19.54 -2.29 -3.80
C ALA A 139 20.62 -2.92 -4.69
N ALA A 140 20.23 -3.50 -5.83
CA ALA A 140 21.14 -4.09 -6.80
C ALA A 140 22.10 -3.06 -7.40
N GLY A 141 21.61 -1.89 -7.78
CA GLY A 141 22.42 -0.79 -8.31
C GLY A 141 23.44 -0.29 -7.28
N ALA A 142 23.02 -0.11 -6.03
CA ALA A 142 23.91 0.30 -4.94
C ALA A 142 24.97 -0.77 -4.62
N ALA A 143 24.59 -2.05 -4.58
CA ALA A 143 25.50 -3.17 -4.39
C ALA A 143 26.54 -3.25 -5.52
N TRP A 144 26.10 -3.10 -6.77
CA TRP A 144 26.99 -3.06 -7.94
C TRP A 144 28.00 -1.90 -7.86
N GLY A 145 27.52 -0.71 -7.50
CA GLY A 145 28.37 0.47 -7.29
C GLY A 145 29.40 0.24 -6.19
N ALA A 146 29.01 -0.38 -5.07
CA ALA A 146 29.92 -0.75 -4.00
C ALA A 146 30.99 -1.76 -4.46
N ILE A 147 30.62 -2.78 -5.23
CA ILE A 147 31.56 -3.77 -5.79
C ILE A 147 32.58 -3.11 -6.73
N ARG A 148 32.13 -2.23 -7.63
CA ARG A 148 33.01 -1.48 -8.56
C ARG A 148 34.00 -0.57 -7.83
N LEU A 149 33.61 -0.03 -6.68
CA LEU A 149 34.45 0.85 -5.86
C LEU A 149 35.34 0.11 -4.85
N ARG A 150 35.18 -1.21 -4.70
CA ARG A 150 36.08 -2.00 -3.85
C ARG A 150 37.51 -1.87 -4.39
N PRO A 151 38.48 -1.49 -3.54
CA PRO A 151 39.88 -1.57 -3.92
C PRO A 151 40.18 -3.02 -4.34
N ARG A 152 40.74 -3.23 -5.54
CA ARG A 152 41.35 -4.52 -5.87
C ARG A 152 42.39 -4.77 -4.77
N ARG A 153 42.18 -5.77 -3.93
CA ARG A 153 43.27 -6.34 -3.14
C ARG A 153 44.29 -6.78 -4.18
N GLY A 154 45.41 -6.06 -4.26
CA GLY A 154 46.56 -6.56 -5.00
C GLY A 154 46.79 -7.97 -4.47
N ALA A 155 46.72 -8.96 -5.37
CA ALA A 155 47.26 -10.26 -5.04
C ALA A 155 48.69 -9.98 -4.56
N LEU A 156 48.98 -10.32 -3.30
CA LEU A 156 50.34 -10.47 -2.84
C LEU A 156 50.91 -11.57 -3.72
N VAL A 157 51.49 -11.16 -4.85
CA VAL A 157 52.40 -12.00 -5.62
C VAL A 157 53.56 -12.18 -4.65
N LEU A 158 53.56 -13.32 -3.95
CA LEU A 158 54.77 -13.84 -3.33
C LEU A 158 55.77 -13.97 -4.48
N SER A 159 56.67 -13.00 -4.60
CA SER A 159 57.88 -13.17 -5.38
C SER A 159 58.52 -14.48 -4.90
N PRO A 160 58.78 -15.46 -5.78
CA PRO A 160 59.75 -16.47 -5.43
C PRO A 160 61.06 -15.71 -5.18
N ALA A 161 61.59 -15.83 -3.97
CA ALA A 161 62.94 -15.38 -3.69
C ALA A 161 63.87 -16.24 -4.56
N ASP A 162 64.28 -15.69 -5.71
CA ASP A 162 65.46 -16.15 -6.42
C ASP A 162 66.68 -15.96 -5.50
N GLY A 163 67.52 -16.98 -5.48
CA GLY A 163 68.49 -17.23 -4.42
C GLY A 163 69.79 -16.44 -4.48
N SER A 164 70.59 -16.71 -3.45
CA SER A 164 72.05 -16.70 -3.44
C SER A 164 72.53 -17.46 -2.21
#